data_AF-A0A8D9EA83-F1
#
_entry.id   AF-A0A8D9EA83-F1
#
_cell.length_a   1.000
_cell.length_b   1.000
_cell.length_c   1.000
_cell.angle_alpha   90.00
_cell.angle_beta   90.00
_cell.angle_gamma   90.00
#
_symmetry.space_group_name_H-M   'P 1'
#
loop_
_entity.id
_entity.type
_entity.pdbx_description
1 polymer ?
#
loop_
_entity_poly.entity_id
_entity_poly.type
_entity_poly.pdbx_seq_one_letter_code
_entity_poly.pdbx_strand_id
1 'polypeptide(L)'
;MSRSSIKSCIQQYQKARLCFIQTMCGFADKPHTLPLLKEFRIRSLIEPLLTDPIEAVQHAAVSFVAKLVCFKQTNGRHSLATGMMKKVLKHFHKRNNHYKITALHLMGCAAPQPTKIDRLIHKSKY
;
A
#
# COMPACT_ATOMS: atom_id res chain seq x y z
N MET A 1 -26.08 -22.50 -11.97
CA MET A 1 -24.90 -21.87 -11.32
C MET A 1 -24.59 -22.65 -10.05
N SER A 2 -23.46 -23.36 -9.98
CA SER A 2 -23.12 -24.19 -8.82
C SER A 2 -22.26 -23.42 -7.79
N ARG A 3 -22.27 -23.87 -6.52
CA ARG A 3 -21.44 -23.30 -5.44
C ARG A 3 -19.94 -23.31 -5.78
N SER A 4 -19.48 -24.31 -6.52
CA SER A 4 -18.08 -24.41 -6.95
C SER A 4 -17.71 -23.37 -8.01
N SER A 5 -18.62 -23.05 -8.93
CA SER A 5 -18.41 -21.98 -9.93
C SER A 5 -18.26 -20.61 -9.27
N ILE A 6 -19.10 -20.29 -8.28
CA ILE A 6 -19.02 -19.03 -7.51
C ILE A 6 -17.70 -18.94 -6.76
N LYS A 7 -17.31 -20.01 -6.05
CA LYS A 7 -16.03 -20.07 -5.32
C LYS A 7 -14.83 -19.85 -6.24
N SER A 8 -14.82 -20.51 -7.40
CA SER A 8 -13.74 -20.39 -8.39
C SER A 8 -13.63 -18.95 -8.91
N CYS A 9 -14.76 -18.32 -9.26
CA CYS A 9 -14.80 -16.93 -9.70
C CYS A 9 -14.21 -15.97 -8.66
N ILE A 10 -14.59 -16.12 -7.38
CA ILE A 10 -14.05 -15.30 -6.29
C ILE A 10 -12.55 -15.52 -6.12
N GLN A 11 -12.07 -16.76 -6.18
CA GLN A 11 -10.63 -17.07 -6.07
C GLN A 11 -9.83 -16.49 -7.24
N GLN A 12 -10.36 -16.56 -8.45
CA GLN A 12 -9.73 -15.96 -9.62
C GLN A 12 -9.61 -14.44 -9.47
N TYR A 13 -10.67 -13.78 -9.00
CA TYR A 13 -10.63 -12.35 -8.73
C TYR A 13 -9.61 -11.98 -7.66
N GLN A 14 -9.51 -12.74 -6.56
CA GLN A 14 -8.49 -12.52 -5.52
C GLN A 14 -7.06 -12.65 -6.08
N LYS A 15 -6.80 -13.68 -6.91
CA LYS A 15 -5.51 -13.86 -7.58
C LYS A 15 -5.20 -12.72 -8.54
N ALA A 16 -6.18 -12.26 -9.31
CA ALA A 16 -6.00 -11.16 -10.25
C ALA A 16 -5.61 -9.86 -9.53
N ARG A 17 -6.24 -9.55 -8.38
CA ARG A 17 -5.88 -8.37 -7.57
C ARG A 17 -4.44 -8.45 -7.04
N LEU A 18 -4.03 -9.62 -6.55
CA LEU A 18 -2.66 -9.84 -6.07
C LEU A 18 -1.64 -9.71 -7.21
N CYS A 19 -1.89 -10.36 -8.34
CA CYS A 19 -1.02 -10.31 -9.50
C CYS A 19 -0.85 -8.87 -10.00
N PHE A 20 -1.96 -8.14 -10.15
CA PHE A 20 -1.96 -6.74 -10.57
C PHE A 20 -1.02 -5.88 -9.70
N ILE A 21 -1.17 -5.94 -8.38
CA ILE A 21 -0.35 -5.09 -7.49
C ILE A 21 1.12 -5.51 -7.44
N GLN A 22 1.42 -6.81 -7.58
CA GLN A 22 2.79 -7.30 -7.71
C GLN A 22 3.45 -6.82 -9.01
N THR A 23 2.72 -6.82 -10.13
CA THR A 23 3.21 -6.27 -11.39
C THR A 23 3.48 -4.76 -11.26
N MET A 24 2.58 -4.02 -10.60
CA MET A 24 2.79 -2.58 -10.35
C MET A 24 4.03 -2.33 -9.47
N CYS A 25 4.28 -3.17 -8.45
CA CYS A 25 5.54 -3.13 -7.70
C CYS A 25 6.76 -3.31 -8.61
N GLY A 26 6.73 -4.28 -9.53
CA GLY A 26 7.81 -4.52 -10.47
C GLY A 26 8.04 -3.35 -11.44
N PHE A 27 6.99 -2.61 -11.80
CA PHE A 27 7.15 -1.35 -12.54
C PHE A 27 7.76 -0.26 -11.65
N ALA A 28 7.27 -0.06 -10.42
CA ALA A 28 7.80 0.96 -9.51
C ALA A 28 9.30 0.80 -9.21
N ASP A 29 9.87 -0.41 -9.33
CA ASP A 29 11.31 -0.65 -9.20
C ASP A 29 12.15 -0.08 -10.35
N LYS A 30 11.51 0.31 -11.45
CA LYS A 30 12.14 0.87 -12.65
C LYS A 30 11.84 2.37 -12.76
N PRO A 31 12.84 3.27 -12.60
CA PRO A 31 12.62 4.72 -12.57
C PRO A 31 11.90 5.29 -13.80
N HIS A 32 12.13 4.72 -14.99
CA HIS A 32 11.52 5.17 -16.25
C HIS A 32 10.01 4.93 -16.32
N THR A 33 9.45 4.04 -15.48
CA THR A 33 8.00 3.76 -15.49
C THR A 33 7.20 4.70 -14.58
N LEU A 34 7.86 5.40 -13.65
CA LEU A 34 7.18 6.26 -12.67
C LEU A 34 6.32 7.38 -13.29
N PRO A 35 6.74 8.04 -14.39
CA PRO A 35 5.88 8.99 -15.09
C PRO A 35 4.64 8.32 -15.68
N LEU A 36 4.79 7.12 -16.26
CA LEU A 36 3.70 6.34 -16.86
C LEU A 36 2.69 5.91 -15.79
N LEU A 37 3.15 5.44 -14.62
CA LEU A 37 2.28 5.11 -13.49
C LEU A 37 1.42 6.30 -13.03
N LYS A 38 1.95 7.52 -13.15
CA LYS A 38 1.21 8.75 -12.83
C LYS A 38 0.15 9.06 -13.90
N GLU A 39 0.48 8.85 -15.17
CA GLU A 39 -0.41 9.05 -16.32
C GLU A 39 -1.64 8.13 -16.24
N PHE A 40 -1.43 6.85 -15.92
CA PHE A 40 -2.51 5.85 -15.80
C PHE A 40 -3.36 5.98 -14.51
N ARG A 41 -3.23 7.09 -13.76
CA ARG A 41 -3.96 7.34 -12.51
C ARG A 41 -3.91 6.15 -11.53
N ILE A 42 -2.78 5.45 -11.45
CA ILE A 42 -2.66 4.19 -10.69
C ILE A 42 -3.12 4.32 -9.23
N ARG A 43 -3.01 5.53 -8.65
CA ARG A 43 -3.45 5.84 -7.29
C ARG A 43 -4.90 5.45 -7.02
N SER A 44 -5.83 5.71 -7.94
CA SER A 44 -7.25 5.38 -7.74
C SER A 44 -7.50 3.88 -7.74
N LEU A 45 -6.64 3.10 -8.42
CA LEU A 45 -6.72 1.64 -8.45
C LEU A 45 -6.08 0.99 -7.22
N ILE A 46 -5.07 1.63 -6.61
CA ILE A 46 -4.40 1.10 -5.41
C ILE A 46 -5.16 1.42 -4.12
N GLU A 47 -5.85 2.55 -4.06
CA GLU A 47 -6.52 2.99 -2.84
C GLU A 47 -7.51 1.96 -2.25
N PRO A 48 -8.34 1.25 -3.06
CA PRO A 48 -9.18 0.17 -2.57
C PRO A 48 -8.38 -1.04 -2.05
N LEU A 49 -7.22 -1.33 -2.66
CA LEU A 49 -6.38 -2.48 -2.33
C LEU A 49 -5.67 -2.32 -0.97
N LEU A 50 -5.48 -1.09 -0.50
CA LEU A 50 -4.96 -0.83 0.85
C LEU A 50 -5.90 -1.27 1.98
N THR A 51 -7.18 -1.47 1.67
CA THR A 51 -8.20 -1.98 2.58
C THR A 51 -8.75 -3.32 2.12
N ASP A 52 -8.01 -4.05 1.27
CA ASP A 52 -8.44 -5.36 0.77
C ASP A 52 -8.65 -6.34 1.93
N PRO A 53 -9.72 -7.16 1.91
CA PRO A 53 -9.92 -8.19 2.92
C PRO A 53 -8.83 -9.26 2.91
N ILE A 54 -8.14 -9.47 1.78
CA ILE A 54 -7.05 -10.44 1.66
C ILE A 54 -5.74 -9.77 2.06
N GLU A 55 -5.12 -10.28 3.13
CA GLU A 55 -3.89 -9.70 3.68
C GLU A 55 -2.79 -9.59 2.61
N ALA A 56 -2.52 -10.65 1.85
CA ALA A 56 -1.46 -10.65 0.83
C ALA A 56 -1.61 -9.50 -0.18
N VAL A 57 -2.83 -9.19 -0.60
CA VAL A 57 -3.13 -8.06 -1.50
C VAL A 57 -2.85 -6.74 -0.79
N GLN A 58 -3.33 -6.60 0.45
CA GLN A 58 -3.11 -5.42 1.27
C GLN A 58 -1.62 -5.13 1.46
N HIS A 59 -0.84 -6.16 1.79
CA HIS A 59 0.61 -6.09 1.95
C HIS A 59 1.31 -5.60 0.70
N ALA A 60 1.01 -6.20 -0.44
CA ALA A 60 1.62 -5.81 -1.71
C ALA A 60 1.23 -4.36 -2.08
N ALA A 61 0.01 -3.93 -1.77
CA ALA A 61 -0.42 -2.54 -1.96
C ALA A 61 0.37 -1.56 -1.09
N VAL A 62 0.59 -1.89 0.19
CA VAL A 62 1.43 -1.06 1.08
C VAL A 62 2.87 -1.00 0.57
N SER A 63 3.43 -2.13 0.12
CA SER A 63 4.77 -2.20 -0.48
C SER A 63 4.91 -1.31 -1.71
N PHE A 64 3.93 -1.34 -2.63
CA PHE A 64 3.91 -0.48 -3.81
C PHE A 64 3.94 1.00 -3.43
N VAL A 65 3.09 1.39 -2.47
CA VAL A 65 3.01 2.78 -2.01
C VAL A 65 4.31 3.19 -1.33
N ALA A 66 4.92 2.32 -0.53
CA ALA A 66 6.22 2.57 0.08
C ALA A 66 7.26 2.88 -1.00
N LYS A 67 7.40 2.02 -2.02
CA LYS A 67 8.32 2.23 -3.15
C LYS A 67 8.09 3.58 -3.82
N LEU A 68 6.84 3.92 -4.17
CA LEU A 68 6.52 5.21 -4.80
C LEU A 68 6.92 6.42 -3.95
N VAL A 69 6.75 6.34 -2.63
CA VAL A 69 7.11 7.41 -1.70
C VAL A 69 8.64 7.50 -1.56
N CYS A 70 9.35 6.38 -1.47
CA CYS A 70 10.81 6.37 -1.37
C CYS A 70 11.49 6.92 -2.63
N PHE A 71 10.96 6.62 -3.83
CA PHE A 71 11.47 7.15 -5.09
C PHE A 71 11.27 8.67 -5.26
N LYS A 72 10.18 9.23 -4.74
CA LYS A 72 9.92 10.68 -4.80
C LYS A 72 10.67 11.40 -3.67
N GLN A 73 11.97 11.63 -3.85
CA GLN A 73 12.78 12.30 -2.83
C GLN A 73 12.46 13.80 -2.60
N THR A 74 11.88 14.53 -3.57
CA THR A 74 11.91 16.01 -3.47
C THR A 74 10.58 16.69 -3.16
N ASN A 75 9.44 16.39 -3.79
CA ASN A 75 8.25 17.27 -3.64
C ASN A 75 6.90 16.56 -3.37
N GLY A 76 6.86 15.22 -3.32
CA GLY A 76 5.59 14.44 -3.24
C GLY A 76 5.29 13.74 -1.92
N ARG A 77 6.20 13.81 -0.93
CA ARG A 77 6.14 13.02 0.31
C ARG A 77 4.87 13.30 1.14
N HIS A 78 4.37 14.53 1.14
CA HIS A 78 3.36 14.96 2.10
C HIS A 78 1.90 14.66 1.71
N SER A 79 1.53 14.68 0.41
CA SER A 79 0.12 14.53 0.01
C SER A 79 -0.32 13.10 -0.30
N LEU A 80 0.63 12.22 -0.64
CA LEU A 80 0.36 10.80 -0.84
C LEU A 80 0.29 10.03 0.48
N ALA A 81 1.16 10.37 1.43
CA ALA A 81 1.28 9.64 2.67
C ALA A 81 0.16 9.89 3.68
N THR A 82 -0.36 11.12 3.79
CA THR A 82 -1.25 11.52 4.89
C THR A 82 -2.62 10.85 4.90
N GLY A 83 -3.22 10.60 3.74
CA GLY A 83 -4.51 9.88 3.63
C GLY A 83 -4.37 8.36 3.68
N MET A 84 -3.30 7.83 3.07
CA MET A 84 -3.09 6.39 2.92
C MET A 84 -2.49 5.78 4.20
N MET A 85 -1.64 6.50 4.94
CA MET A 85 -1.10 6.05 6.24
C MET A 85 -2.20 5.81 7.29
N LYS A 86 -3.23 6.66 7.35
CA LYS A 86 -4.33 6.47 8.31
C LYS A 86 -5.05 5.14 8.07
N LYS A 87 -5.23 4.74 6.80
CA LYS A 87 -5.86 3.46 6.43
C LYS A 87 -4.96 2.26 6.78
N VAL A 88 -3.65 2.38 6.55
CA VAL A 88 -2.66 1.34 6.88
C VAL A 88 -2.49 1.15 8.39
N LEU A 89 -2.56 2.23 9.17
CA LEU A 89 -2.35 2.18 10.62
C LEU A 89 -3.57 1.72 11.42
N LYS A 90 -4.78 1.76 10.84
CA LYS A 90 -6.04 1.45 11.53
C LYS A 90 -6.09 0.05 12.19
N HIS A 91 -5.27 -0.90 11.73
CA HIS A 91 -5.18 -2.25 12.30
C HIS A 91 -3.74 -2.73 12.52
N PHE A 92 -2.78 -1.82 12.63
CA PHE A 92 -1.33 -2.13 12.71
C PHE A 92 -0.97 -3.17 13.79
N HIS A 93 -1.65 -3.14 14.94
CA HIS A 93 -1.39 -4.05 16.06
C HIS A 93 -1.83 -5.51 15.79
N LYS A 94 -2.84 -5.73 14.94
CA LYS A 94 -3.40 -7.08 14.65
C LYS A 94 -2.76 -7.78 13.45
N ARG A 95 -1.86 -7.11 12.73
CA ARG A 95 -1.24 -7.63 11.49
C ARG A 95 0.08 -8.35 11.76
N ASN A 96 0.46 -9.23 10.83
CA ASN A 96 1.69 -10.01 10.91
C ASN A 96 2.97 -9.14 10.84
N ASN A 97 4.12 -9.72 11.20
CA ASN A 97 5.39 -8.97 11.26
C ASN A 97 5.85 -8.39 9.93
N HIS A 98 5.59 -9.07 8.81
CA HIS A 98 5.93 -8.55 7.48
C HIS A 98 5.15 -7.26 7.18
N TYR A 99 3.90 -7.15 7.65
CA TYR A 99 3.06 -5.97 7.43
C TYR A 99 3.65 -4.78 8.16
N LYS A 100 4.04 -5.04 9.41
CA LYS A 100 4.61 -4.04 10.31
C LYS A 100 5.92 -3.50 9.74
N ILE A 101 6.81 -4.37 9.23
CA ILE A 101 8.06 -3.95 8.60
C ILE A 101 7.78 -3.08 7.36
N THR A 102 6.88 -3.50 6.47
CA THR A 102 6.56 -2.72 5.26
C THR A 102 5.89 -1.38 5.60
N ALA A 103 4.98 -1.37 6.58
CA ALA A 103 4.33 -0.16 7.05
C ALA A 103 5.31 0.79 7.75
N LEU A 104 6.28 0.25 8.52
CA LEU A 104 7.38 1.02 9.09
C LEU A 104 8.27 1.62 8.00
N HIS A 105 8.58 0.86 6.95
CA HIS A 105 9.33 1.36 5.80
C HIS A 105 8.58 2.49 5.08
N LEU A 106 7.27 2.34 4.86
CA LEU A 106 6.41 3.40 4.33
C LEU A 106 6.45 4.65 5.22
N MET A 107 6.34 4.49 6.54
CA MET A 107 6.43 5.60 7.49
C MET A 107 7.80 6.27 7.45
N GLY A 108 8.88 5.51 7.35
CA GLY A 108 10.25 6.04 7.20
C GLY A 108 10.41 6.86 5.93
N CYS A 109 9.88 6.39 4.80
CA CYS A 109 9.93 7.15 3.54
C CYS A 109 9.00 8.37 3.51
N ALA A 110 7.88 8.32 4.25
CA ALA A 110 6.89 9.40 4.31
C ALA A 110 7.20 10.49 5.35
N ALA A 111 7.94 10.17 6.40
CA ALA A 111 8.16 11.08 7.51
C ALA A 111 9.21 12.16 7.19
N PRO A 112 8.93 13.43 7.51
CA PRO A 112 9.98 14.43 7.67
C PRO A 112 10.59 14.26 9.07
N GLN A 113 11.72 13.55 9.17
CA GLN A 113 12.52 13.37 10.39
C GLN A 113 11.82 12.63 11.56
N PRO A 114 12.57 11.91 12.42
CA PRO A 114 12.04 10.96 13.41
C PRO A 114 11.04 11.54 14.44
N THR A 115 11.08 12.84 14.72
CA THR A 115 10.31 13.48 15.80
C THR A 115 8.79 13.60 15.56
N LYS A 116 8.31 13.41 14.32
CA LYS A 116 6.87 13.50 13.98
C LYS A 116 6.14 12.15 14.05
N ILE A 117 6.85 11.02 13.98
CA ILE A 117 6.27 9.67 13.97
C ILE A 117 5.71 9.32 15.36
N ASP A 118 6.42 9.67 16.43
CA ASP A 118 5.97 9.42 17.82
C ASP A 118 4.62 10.07 18.14
N ARG A 119 4.34 11.25 17.58
CA ARG A 119 3.07 11.95 17.78
C ARG A 119 1.88 11.27 17.10
N LEU A 120 2.12 10.51 16.03
CA LEU A 120 1.06 9.79 15.31
C LEU A 120 0.74 8.44 15.97
N ILE A 121 1.74 7.79 16.59
CA ILE A 121 1.55 6.54 17.34
C ILE A 121 0.77 6.81 18.64
N HIS A 122 1.08 7.91 19.35
CA HIS A 122 0.38 8.26 20.59
C HIS A 122 -1.09 8.68 20.38
N LYS A 123 -1.45 9.29 19.24
CA LYS A 123 -2.84 9.67 18.93
C LYS A 123 -3.75 8.53 18.48
N SER A 124 -3.20 7.33 18.22
CA SER A 124 -3.97 6.14 17.86
C SER A 124 -4.45 5.34 19.08
N LYS A 125 -4.07 5.75 20.31
CA LYS A 125 -4.44 5.09 21.57
C LYS A 125 -5.59 5.76 22.32
N TYR A 126 -6.21 6.79 21.75
CA TYR A 126 -7.40 7.45 22.31
C TYR A 126 -8.45 7.65 21.21
#